data_AF-A0A6V8Q0L1-F1
#
_entry.id   AF-A0A6V8Q0L1-F1
#
_cell.length_a   1.000
_cell.length_b   1.000
_cell.length_c   1.000
_cell.angle_alpha   90.00
_cell.angle_beta   90.00
_cell.angle_gamma   90.00
#
_symmetry.space_group_name_H-M   'P 1'
#
loop_
_entity.id
_entity.type
_entity.pdbx_description
1 polymer ?
#
loop_
_entity_poly.entity_id
_entity_poly.type
_entity_poly.pdbx_seq_one_letter_code
_entity_poly.pdbx_strand_id
1 'polypeptide(L)'
;ETTTFRCQGSQRELMFEITTSPRTYLLKFNKISCPTMVEINGERIASCSSYSALESSQQGWWWDPSAQLYVKTKAEGGARIRVL
;
A
#
# COMPACT_ATOMS: atom_id res chain seq x y z
N GLU A 1 11.05 11.81 16.41
CA GLU A 1 11.12 10.54 15.64
C GLU A 1 11.21 10.86 14.16
N THR A 2 12.02 10.12 13.42
CA THR A 2 12.15 10.28 11.96
C THR A 2 11.47 9.09 11.29
N THR A 3 10.42 9.35 10.51
CA THR A 3 9.84 8.33 9.63
C THR A 3 10.57 8.34 8.30
N THR A 4 11.05 7.18 7.86
CA THR A 4 11.68 7.00 6.55
C THR A 4 10.78 6.15 5.67
N PHE A 5 10.85 6.45 4.37
CA PHE A 5 10.10 5.77 3.33
C PHE A 5 11.11 5.24 2.31
N ARG A 6 10.97 3.97 1.92
CA ARG A 6 11.82 3.35 0.91
C ARG A 6 10.94 2.65 -0.10
N CYS A 7 11.21 2.86 -1.38
CA CYS A 7 10.52 2.19 -2.47
C CYS A 7 11.56 1.47 -3.33
N GLN A 8 11.31 0.21 -3.64
CA GLN A 8 12.13 -0.62 -4.52
C GLN A 8 11.21 -1.31 -5.52
N GLY A 9 11.52 -1.19 -6.81
CA GLY A 9 10.75 -1.80 -7.88
C GLY A 9 11.61 -2.76 -8.69
N SER A 10 11.00 -3.83 -9.15
CA SER A 10 11.50 -4.72 -10.20
C SER A 10 10.45 -4.81 -11.32
N GLN A 11 10.71 -5.58 -12.38
CA GLN A 11 9.75 -5.74 -13.48
C GLN A 11 8.40 -6.34 -13.06
N ARG A 12 8.32 -7.05 -11.94
CA ARG A 12 7.12 -7.79 -11.51
C ARG A 12 6.65 -7.48 -10.09
N GLU A 13 7.43 -6.71 -9.35
CA GLU A 13 7.18 -6.51 -7.92
C GLU A 13 7.58 -5.09 -7.53
N LEU A 14 6.74 -4.46 -6.73
CA LEU A 14 7.05 -3.23 -6.03
C LEU A 14 6.99 -3.46 -4.53
N MET A 15 8.01 -3.00 -3.83
CA MET A 15 8.13 -3.08 -2.38
C MET A 15 8.28 -1.68 -1.79
N PHE A 16 7.44 -1.36 -0.83
CA PHE A 16 7.44 -0.09 -0.13
C PHE A 16 7.55 -0.32 1.38
N GLU A 17 8.51 0.35 2.02
CA GLU A 17 8.78 0.22 3.45
C GLU A 17 8.60 1.57 4.14
N ILE A 18 7.91 1.53 5.28
CA ILE A 18 7.74 2.65 6.20
C ILE A 18 8.35 2.22 7.52
N THR A 19 9.29 2.99 8.07
CA THR A 19 9.74 2.75 9.44
C THR A 19 8.63 3.08 10.44
N THR A 20 8.81 2.63 11.68
CA THR A 20 7.84 2.85 12.77
C THR A 20 7.34 4.30 12.84
N SER A 21 6.03 4.45 12.93
CA SER A 21 5.31 5.71 13.01
C SER A 21 3.90 5.50 13.59
N PRO A 22 3.41 6.36 14.49
CA PRO A 22 2.05 6.26 15.04
C PRO A 22 0.96 6.67 14.04
N ARG A 23 1.31 6.92 12.77
CA ARG A 23 0.39 7.46 11.76
C ARG A 23 -0.18 6.37 10.87
N THR A 24 -1.36 6.65 10.34
CA THR A 24 -1.91 5.94 9.18
C THR A 24 -1.47 6.65 7.91
N TYR A 25 -1.06 5.88 6.91
CA TYR A 25 -0.63 6.38 5.60
C TYR A 25 -1.58 5.91 4.52
N LEU A 26 -1.81 6.78 3.54
CA LEU A 26 -2.42 6.44 2.27
C LEU A 26 -1.36 6.60 1.17
N LEU A 27 -0.86 5.47 0.67
CA LEU A 27 0.13 5.42 -0.38
C LEU A 27 -0.56 5.48 -1.73
N LYS A 28 -0.03 6.29 -2.64
CA LYS A 28 -0.47 6.39 -4.04
C LYS A 28 0.67 5.99 -4.96
N PHE A 29 0.54 4.84 -5.60
CA PHE A 29 1.46 4.37 -6.62
C PHE A 29 0.92 4.76 -8.00
N ASN A 30 1.72 5.48 -8.78
CA ASN A 30 1.36 5.95 -10.11
C ASN A 30 2.04 5.10 -11.18
N LYS A 31 1.42 4.99 -12.35
CA LYS A 31 2.00 4.32 -13.54
C LYS A 31 2.38 2.86 -13.27
N ILE A 32 1.57 2.17 -12.48
CA ILE A 32 1.70 0.73 -12.24
C ILE A 32 0.66 -0.03 -13.06
N SER A 33 0.88 -1.32 -13.32
CA SER A 33 -0.15 -2.19 -13.88
C SER A 33 -1.16 -2.60 -12.80
N CYS A 34 -2.34 -3.07 -13.21
CA CYS A 34 -3.35 -3.56 -12.27
C CYS A 34 -2.75 -4.69 -11.41
N PRO A 35 -2.66 -4.52 -10.08
CA PRO A 35 -2.02 -5.50 -9.23
C PRO A 35 -2.88 -6.75 -9.10
N THR A 36 -2.23 -7.89 -9.18
CA THR A 36 -2.80 -9.21 -8.91
C THR A 36 -2.86 -9.49 -7.41
N MET A 37 -1.94 -8.89 -6.64
CA MET A 37 -1.86 -9.07 -5.20
C MET A 37 -1.21 -7.88 -4.52
N VAL A 38 -1.71 -7.53 -3.33
CA VAL A 38 -1.07 -6.61 -2.39
C VAL A 38 -0.94 -7.32 -1.05
N GLU A 39 0.27 -7.30 -0.50
CA GLU A 39 0.56 -7.80 0.85
C GLU A 39 1.01 -6.65 1.75
N ILE A 40 0.64 -6.69 3.02
CA ILE A 40 1.13 -5.77 4.05
C ILE A 40 1.68 -6.63 5.18
N ASN A 41 2.96 -6.45 5.49
CA ASN A 41 3.69 -7.25 6.48
C ASN A 41 3.58 -8.77 6.25
N GLY A 42 3.50 -9.18 4.97
CA GLY A 42 3.37 -10.58 4.56
C GLY A 42 1.93 -11.13 4.58
N GLU A 43 0.95 -10.34 5.00
CA GLU A 43 -0.46 -10.71 4.94
C GLU A 43 -1.10 -10.22 3.65
N ARG A 44 -1.78 -11.11 2.92
CA ARG A 44 -2.52 -10.75 1.70
C ARG A 44 -3.75 -9.93 2.06
N ILE A 45 -3.85 -8.74 1.49
CA ILE A 45 -4.93 -7.81 1.80
C ILE A 45 -6.02 -7.87 0.72
N ALA A 46 -7.28 -7.90 1.15
CA ALA A 46 -8.42 -7.84 0.26
C ALA A 46 -8.54 -6.46 -0.40
N SER A 47 -8.91 -6.43 -1.68
CA SER A 47 -9.21 -5.18 -2.39
C SER A 47 -10.51 -4.57 -1.88
N CYS A 48 -10.51 -3.28 -1.65
CA CYS A 48 -11.73 -2.50 -1.44
C CYS A 48 -12.47 -2.31 -2.76
N SER A 49 -13.80 -2.25 -2.71
CA SER A 49 -14.66 -2.06 -3.89
C SER A 49 -14.62 -0.64 -4.46
N SER A 50 -14.21 0.35 -3.67
CA SER A 50 -14.11 1.75 -4.05
C SER A 50 -13.07 2.49 -3.22
N TYR A 51 -12.69 3.70 -3.67
CA TYR A 51 -11.83 4.60 -2.90
C TYR A 51 -12.46 4.97 -1.55
N SER A 52 -13.76 5.25 -1.49
CA SER A 52 -14.45 5.57 -0.23
C SER A 52 -14.47 4.40 0.75
N ALA A 53 -14.56 3.16 0.25
CA ALA A 53 -14.43 1.96 1.08
C ALA A 53 -13.01 1.84 1.66
N LEU A 54 -11.98 2.18 0.86
CA LEU A 54 -10.60 2.26 1.34
C LEU A 54 -10.41 3.32 2.42
N GLU A 55 -10.97 4.52 2.22
CA GLU A 55 -10.88 5.62 3.19
C GLU A 55 -11.50 5.26 4.54
N SER A 56 -12.58 4.47 4.53
CA SER A 56 -13.26 4.01 5.75
C SER A 56 -12.61 2.77 6.38
N SER A 57 -11.79 2.02 5.63
CA SER A 57 -11.08 0.83 6.12
C SER A 57 -9.96 1.20 7.10
N GLN A 58 -9.60 0.30 8.01
CA GLN A 58 -8.38 0.45 8.82
C GLN A 58 -7.12 0.19 7.99
N GLN A 59 -7.23 -0.76 7.05
CA GLN A 59 -6.19 -1.21 6.15
C GLN A 59 -6.86 -1.80 4.92
N GLY A 60 -6.26 -1.59 3.74
CA GLY A 60 -6.85 -2.03 2.49
C GLY A 60 -6.07 -1.50 1.30
N TRP A 61 -6.52 -1.87 0.11
CA TRP A 61 -6.06 -1.24 -1.12
C TRP A 61 -7.19 -1.14 -2.14
N TRP A 62 -7.08 -0.19 -3.07
CA TRP A 62 -8.02 -0.01 -4.15
C TRP A 62 -7.29 0.32 -5.44
N TRP A 63 -7.75 -0.29 -6.53
CA TRP A 63 -7.26 -0.04 -7.88
C TRP A 63 -8.13 1.00 -8.58
N ASP A 64 -7.51 2.11 -8.95
CA ASP A 64 -8.08 3.08 -9.87
C ASP A 64 -7.77 2.63 -11.32
N PRO A 65 -8.80 2.45 -12.18
CA PRO A 65 -8.63 2.16 -13.59
C PRO A 65 -7.71 3.13 -14.35
N SER A 66 -7.46 4.32 -13.80
CA SER A 66 -6.49 5.33 -14.28
C SER A 66 -5.01 4.94 -14.10
N ALA A 67 -4.70 3.66 -13.91
CA ALA A 67 -3.38 3.13 -13.62
C ALA A 67 -2.76 3.62 -12.29
N GLN A 68 -3.59 3.71 -11.25
CA GLN A 68 -3.14 4.13 -9.91
C GLN A 68 -3.58 3.11 -8.85
N LEU A 69 -2.66 2.77 -7.95
CA LEU A 69 -2.94 1.92 -6.80
C LEU A 69 -2.90 2.76 -5.53
N TYR A 70 -3.94 2.63 -4.71
CA TYR A 70 -4.01 3.23 -3.39
C TYR A 70 -3.91 2.15 -2.32
N VAL A 71 -3.03 2.32 -1.33
CA VAL A 71 -2.86 1.39 -0.21
C VAL A 71 -2.93 2.15 1.10
N LYS A 72 -3.82 1.73 2.01
CA LYS A 72 -3.96 2.32 3.34
C LYS A 72 -3.39 1.37 4.39
N THR A 73 -2.54 1.88 5.28
CA THR A 73 -1.92 1.07 6.33
C THR A 73 -1.48 1.90 7.55
N LYS A 74 -1.43 1.26 8.72
CA LYS A 74 -0.80 1.81 9.93
C LYS A 74 0.67 1.37 9.98
N ALA A 75 1.53 2.22 10.54
CA ALA A 75 2.97 1.92 10.65
C ALA A 75 3.46 1.83 12.11
N GLU A 76 2.60 1.48 13.07
CA GLU A 76 2.94 1.41 14.51
C GLU A 76 4.10 0.44 14.82
N GLY A 77 4.30 -0.59 13.99
CA GLY A 77 5.46 -1.50 14.03
C GLY A 77 6.35 -1.42 12.79
N GLY A 78 6.21 -0.35 12.01
CA GLY A 78 6.63 -0.29 10.62
C GLY A 78 5.62 -0.97 9.69
N ALA A 79 5.79 -0.74 8.39
CA ALA A 79 4.96 -1.36 7.36
C ALA A 79 5.81 -1.75 6.16
N ARG A 80 5.65 -2.98 5.67
CA ARG A 80 6.23 -3.47 4.43
C ARG A 80 5.10 -3.87 3.48
N ILE A 81 4.92 -3.06 2.44
CA ILE A 81 3.89 -3.24 1.42
C ILE A 81 4.56 -3.90 0.21
N ARG A 82 3.99 -5.01 -0.25
CA ARG A 82 4.41 -5.71 -1.46
C ARG A 82 3.28 -5.66 -2.47
N VAL A 83 3.58 -5.34 -3.72
CA VAL A 83 2.63 -5.25 -4.82
C VAL A 83 3.15 -6.10 -5.98
N LEU A 84 2.29 -6.97 -6.51
CA LEU A 84 2.58 -7.89 -7.61
C LEU A 84 1.58 -7.72 -8.75
#